data_AF-A0A2X2VTY7-F1
#
_entry.id   AF-A0A2X2VTY7-F1
#
_cell.length_a   1.000
_cell.length_b   1.000
_cell.length_c   1.000
_cell.angle_alpha   90.00
_cell.angle_beta   90.00
_cell.angle_gamma   90.00
#
_symmetry.space_group_name_H-M   'P 1'
#
loop_
_entity.id
_entity.type
_entity.pdbx_description
1 polymer ?
#
loop_
_entity_poly.entity_id
_entity_poly.type
_entity_poly.pdbx_seq_one_letter_code
_entity_poly.pdbx_strand_id
1 'polypeptide(L)'
;MNDQYTWLHIGLGSFHRAHQAWYLHRLIASGDTRWHIAAGNIRNDAEHVVQALAAQNGRYVLETVSPEGEREYEEITSIQKLLPWQADLQPLIAEGARAQTKVIAFTVTEGGYYLNTSHKLEVNNPDLASDLNGGCKTIYGVITRILEARMANNAGPLTLLNCDNVRHNGERFHGWSG
;
A
#
# COMPACT_ATOMS: atom_id res chain seq x y z
N MET A 1 -17.30 -13.69 16.62
CA MET A 1 -16.60 -12.40 16.47
C MET A 1 -16.19 -12.33 15.01
N ASN A 2 -16.72 -11.38 14.23
CA ASN A 2 -16.30 -11.23 12.85
C ASN A 2 -14.92 -10.58 12.86
N ASP A 3 -13.87 -11.37 12.73
CA ASP A 3 -12.53 -10.85 12.53
C ASP A 3 -12.48 -10.15 11.17
N GLN A 4 -12.35 -8.82 11.21
CA GLN A 4 -12.12 -8.01 10.03
C GLN A 4 -10.63 -8.03 9.70
N TYR A 5 -10.27 -8.35 8.46
CA TYR A 5 -8.92 -8.36 7.92
C TYR A 5 -8.61 -7.05 7.20
N THR A 6 -7.37 -6.60 7.37
CA THR A 6 -6.87 -5.37 6.76
C THR A 6 -5.99 -5.69 5.56
N TRP A 7 -6.34 -5.08 4.44
CA TRP A 7 -5.46 -4.86 3.29
C TRP A 7 -4.82 -3.49 3.45
N LEU A 8 -3.55 -3.44 3.83
CA LEU A 8 -2.81 -2.19 3.89
C LEU A 8 -2.27 -1.86 2.50
N HIS A 9 -2.66 -0.73 1.92
CA HIS A 9 -2.12 -0.25 0.65
C HIS A 9 -1.18 0.94 0.86
N ILE A 10 0.05 0.82 0.37
CA ILE A 10 1.06 1.88 0.40
C ILE A 10 1.19 2.50 -0.99
N GLY A 11 0.88 3.79 -1.09
CA GLY A 11 0.80 4.50 -2.36
C GLY A 11 -0.65 4.68 -2.83
N LEU A 12 -1.31 5.70 -2.29
CA LEU A 12 -2.70 6.07 -2.58
C LEU A 12 -2.81 6.84 -3.91
N GLY A 13 -2.35 6.21 -4.99
CA GLY A 13 -2.42 6.74 -6.35
C GLY A 13 -3.78 6.51 -7.02
N SER A 14 -3.98 7.15 -8.18
CA SER A 14 -5.20 6.97 -8.99
C SER A 14 -5.38 5.53 -9.48
N PHE A 15 -4.29 4.83 -9.84
CA PHE A 15 -4.36 3.42 -10.24
C PHE A 15 -4.89 2.54 -9.11
N HIS A 16 -4.43 2.77 -7.87
CA HIS A 16 -4.92 2.01 -6.74
C HIS A 16 -6.43 2.14 -6.54
N ARG A 17 -6.90 3.39 -6.57
CA ARG A 17 -8.32 3.71 -6.44
C ARG A 17 -9.16 3.14 -7.60
N ALA A 18 -8.63 3.11 -8.81
CA ALA A 18 -9.35 2.57 -9.95
C ALA A 18 -9.30 1.03 -10.04
N HIS A 19 -8.35 0.37 -9.37
CA HIS A 19 -8.08 -1.05 -9.56
C HIS A 19 -8.25 -1.89 -8.28
N GLN A 20 -7.27 -1.94 -7.37
CA GLN A 20 -7.37 -2.85 -6.21
C GLN A 20 -8.51 -2.44 -5.27
N ALA A 21 -8.72 -1.14 -5.07
CA ALA A 21 -9.83 -0.65 -4.27
C ALA A 21 -11.19 -1.00 -4.88
N TRP A 22 -11.30 -0.97 -6.22
CA TRP A 22 -12.51 -1.39 -6.92
C TRP A 22 -12.80 -2.88 -6.70
N TYR A 23 -11.81 -3.76 -6.88
CA TYR A 23 -12.01 -5.21 -6.64
C TYR A 23 -12.43 -5.53 -5.20
N LEU A 24 -11.83 -4.88 -4.20
CA LEU A 24 -12.25 -5.07 -2.80
C LEU A 24 -13.64 -4.48 -2.55
N HIS A 25 -14.02 -3.41 -3.23
CA HIS A 25 -15.39 -2.88 -3.17
C HIS A 25 -16.40 -3.88 -3.75
N ARG A 26 -16.09 -4.51 -4.89
CA ARG A 26 -16.92 -5.57 -5.47
C ARG A 26 -17.08 -6.78 -4.53
N LEU A 27 -16.02 -7.15 -3.81
CA LEU A 27 -16.08 -8.20 -2.79
C LEU A 27 -17.00 -7.84 -1.62
N ILE A 28 -16.93 -6.59 -1.13
CA ILE A 28 -17.83 -6.09 -0.09
C ILE A 28 -19.28 -6.07 -0.61
N ALA A 29 -19.49 -5.60 -1.83
CA ALA A 29 -20.81 -5.53 -2.47
C ALA A 29 -21.43 -6.92 -2.72
N SER A 30 -20.61 -7.96 -2.89
CA SER A 30 -21.09 -9.35 -2.99
C SER A 30 -21.43 -9.99 -1.63
N GLY A 31 -21.20 -9.27 -0.53
CA GLY A 31 -21.58 -9.66 0.83
C GLY A 31 -20.41 -10.09 1.73
N ASP A 32 -19.18 -10.19 1.22
CA ASP A 32 -18.01 -10.48 2.04
C ASP A 32 -17.40 -9.20 2.63
N THR A 33 -17.88 -8.85 3.81
CA THR A 33 -17.48 -7.63 4.55
C THR A 33 -16.27 -7.83 5.47
N ARG A 34 -15.61 -8.99 5.40
CA ARG A 34 -14.46 -9.29 6.26
C ARG A 34 -13.24 -8.46 5.89
N TRP A 35 -13.13 -7.92 4.69
CA TRP A 35 -11.98 -7.15 4.24
C TRP A 35 -12.27 -5.66 4.18
N HIS A 36 -11.27 -4.86 4.55
CA HIS A 36 -11.25 -3.44 4.26
C HIS A 36 -9.84 -2.97 3.89
N ILE A 37 -9.75 -1.80 3.26
CA ILE A 37 -8.49 -1.16 2.95
C ILE A 37 -8.15 -0.13 4.04
N ALA A 38 -6.92 -0.21 4.52
CA ALA A 38 -6.22 0.91 5.13
C ALA A 38 -5.20 1.45 4.11
N ALA A 39 -5.12 2.76 3.90
CA ALA A 39 -4.24 3.33 2.88
C ALA A 39 -3.47 4.56 3.38
N GLY A 40 -2.22 4.69 2.94
CA GLY A 40 -1.35 5.83 3.23
C GLY A 40 -0.18 5.91 2.26
N ASN A 41 0.67 6.92 2.44
CA ASN A 41 1.84 7.18 1.60
C ASN A 41 3.12 7.22 2.43
N ILE A 42 4.26 6.87 1.81
CA ILE A 42 5.59 7.04 2.43
C ILE A 42 6.18 8.43 2.21
N ARG A 43 5.61 9.20 1.26
CA ARG A 43 5.96 10.59 0.96
C ARG A 43 4.77 11.52 1.23
N ASN A 44 5.07 12.79 1.52
CA ASN A 44 4.08 13.83 1.83
C ASN A 44 3.48 14.52 0.56
N ASP A 45 3.97 14.18 -0.63
CA ASP A 45 3.57 14.82 -1.89
C ASP A 45 2.07 14.65 -2.23
N ALA A 46 1.46 13.56 -1.76
CA ALA A 46 0.04 13.25 -1.98
C ALA A 46 -0.82 13.32 -0.70
N GLU A 47 -0.36 14.00 0.36
CA GLU A 47 -1.11 14.07 1.64
C GLU A 47 -2.47 14.77 1.50
N HIS A 48 -2.59 15.74 0.61
CA HIS A 48 -3.87 16.40 0.29
C HIS A 48 -4.94 15.39 -0.18
N VAL A 49 -4.55 14.31 -0.86
CA VAL A 49 -5.47 13.25 -1.30
C VAL A 49 -5.92 12.40 -0.11
N VAL A 50 -4.99 12.07 0.79
CA VAL A 50 -5.31 11.33 2.03
C VAL A 50 -6.32 12.11 2.86
N GLN A 51 -6.09 13.42 3.03
CA GLN A 51 -6.99 14.31 3.77
C GLN A 51 -8.37 14.44 3.12
N ALA A 52 -8.42 14.62 1.79
CA ALA A 52 -9.68 14.73 1.06
C ALA A 52 -10.51 13.43 1.14
N LEU A 53 -9.87 12.26 1.09
CA LEU A 53 -10.54 10.97 1.27
C LEU A 53 -10.95 10.76 2.73
N ALA A 54 -10.10 11.11 3.69
CA ALA A 54 -10.42 11.01 5.11
C ALA A 54 -11.67 11.84 5.46
N ALA A 55 -11.79 13.06 4.93
CA ALA A 55 -12.96 13.92 5.09
C ALA A 55 -14.25 13.30 4.53
N GLN A 56 -14.13 12.35 3.60
CA GLN A 56 -15.24 11.61 2.97
C GLN A 56 -15.36 10.17 3.51
N ASN A 57 -14.73 9.85 4.64
CA ASN A 57 -14.70 8.49 5.19
C ASN A 57 -14.18 7.44 4.19
N GLY A 58 -13.20 7.84 3.37
CA GLY A 58 -12.59 7.03 2.32
C GLY A 58 -13.44 6.81 1.07
N ARG A 59 -14.61 7.43 0.99
CA ARG A 59 -15.49 7.35 -0.19
C ARG A 59 -15.03 8.24 -1.32
N TYR A 60 -15.21 7.77 -2.55
CA TYR A 60 -15.01 8.52 -3.78
C TYR A 60 -15.82 7.90 -4.91
N VAL A 61 -16.02 8.64 -5.99
CA VAL A 61 -16.68 8.13 -7.21
C VAL A 61 -15.62 7.70 -8.21
N LEU A 62 -15.76 6.49 -8.74
CA LEU A 62 -15.00 6.00 -9.89
C LEU A 62 -15.84 6.24 -11.15
N GLU A 63 -15.26 6.97 -12.10
CA GLU A 63 -15.82 7.14 -13.45
C GLU A 63 -15.14 6.15 -14.41
N THR A 64 -15.95 5.34 -15.08
CA THR A 64 -15.50 4.44 -16.16
C THR A 64 -16.01 5.00 -17.48
N VAL A 65 -15.11 5.12 -18.47
CA VAL A 65 -15.46 5.58 -19.82
C VAL A 65 -15.14 4.48 -20.83
N SER A 66 -16.14 4.00 -21.56
CA SER A 66 -15.95 2.99 -22.60
C SER A 66 -15.27 3.58 -23.85
N PRO A 67 -14.70 2.75 -24.75
CA PRO A 67 -14.20 3.21 -26.05
C PRO A 67 -15.27 3.92 -26.90
N GLU A 68 -16.54 3.58 -26.73
CA GLU A 68 -17.70 4.16 -27.40
C GLU A 68 -18.16 5.49 -26.75
N GLY A 69 -17.57 5.88 -25.61
CA GLY A 69 -17.85 7.11 -24.90
C GLY A 69 -18.96 7.01 -23.84
N GLU A 70 -19.42 5.80 -23.53
CA GLU A 70 -20.38 5.58 -22.44
C GLU A 70 -19.72 5.84 -21.09
N ARG A 71 -20.46 6.47 -20.16
CA ARG A 71 -19.95 6.84 -18.82
C ARG A 71 -20.73 6.14 -17.73
N GLU A 72 -20.01 5.50 -16.83
CA GLU A 72 -20.57 4.89 -15.62
C GLU A 72 -19.91 5.49 -14.37
N TYR A 73 -20.69 5.67 -13.31
CA TYR A 73 -20.24 6.23 -12.04
C TYR A 73 -20.58 5.26 -10.91
N GLU A 74 -19.58 4.86 -10.13
CA GLU A 74 -19.75 3.95 -8.98
C GLU A 74 -19.14 4.59 -7.72
N GLU A 75 -19.88 4.62 -6.61
CA GLU A 75 -19.34 5.05 -5.32
C GLU A 75 -18.52 3.91 -4.70
N ILE A 76 -17.23 4.13 -4.51
CA ILE A 76 -16.31 3.17 -3.91
C ILE A 76 -16.20 3.38 -2.41
N THR A 77 -16.27 2.29 -1.65
CA THR A 77 -16.37 2.28 -0.17
C THR A 77 -15.39 1.33 0.52
N SER A 78 -14.47 0.72 -0.24
CA SER A 78 -13.53 -0.28 0.27
C SER A 78 -12.40 0.30 1.11
N ILE A 79 -12.05 1.58 0.89
CA ILE A 79 -11.09 2.31 1.73
C ILE A 79 -11.83 2.81 2.96
N GLN A 80 -11.52 2.23 4.12
CA GLN A 80 -12.19 2.53 5.38
C GLN A 80 -11.27 3.17 6.42
N LYS A 81 -9.97 3.20 6.15
CA LYS A 81 -8.98 3.84 7.02
C LYS A 81 -7.92 4.57 6.20
N LEU A 82 -7.75 5.86 6.48
CA LEU A 82 -6.72 6.70 5.87
C LEU A 82 -5.65 6.99 6.92
N LEU A 83 -4.40 6.74 6.56
CA LEU A 83 -3.25 6.88 7.44
C LEU A 83 -2.52 8.17 7.06
N PRO A 84 -2.55 9.20 7.93
CA PRO A 84 -1.88 10.46 7.63
C PRO A 84 -0.37 10.25 7.54
N TRP A 85 0.28 10.98 6.63
CA TRP A 85 1.73 10.97 6.56
C TRP A 85 2.36 11.59 7.81
N GLN A 86 3.41 10.94 8.31
CA GLN A 86 4.29 11.46 9.36
C GLN A 86 5.74 11.18 8.96
N ALA A 87 6.68 12.01 9.39
CA ALA A 87 8.09 11.87 8.98
C ALA A 87 8.73 10.54 9.41
N ASP A 88 8.21 9.93 10.49
CA ASP A 88 8.62 8.61 11.00
C ASP A 88 7.77 7.45 10.46
N LEU A 89 6.76 7.75 9.63
CA LEU A 89 5.78 6.82 9.06
C LEU A 89 5.09 5.92 10.08
N GLN A 90 5.00 6.37 11.34
CA GLN A 90 4.46 5.57 12.41
C GLN A 90 3.02 5.11 12.20
N PRO A 91 2.11 5.90 11.58
CA PRO A 91 0.76 5.42 11.25
C PRO A 91 0.76 4.19 10.31
N LEU A 92 1.64 4.16 9.31
CA LEU A 92 1.80 3.01 8.40
C LEU A 92 2.38 1.81 9.13
N ILE A 93 3.43 2.03 9.92
CA ILE A 93 4.11 0.95 10.65
C ILE A 93 3.16 0.31 11.65
N ALA A 94 2.45 1.13 12.44
CA ALA A 94 1.49 0.64 13.43
C ALA A 94 0.35 -0.16 12.79
N GLU A 95 -0.17 0.26 11.64
CA GLU A 95 -1.22 -0.50 10.95
C GLU A 95 -0.69 -1.81 10.37
N GLY A 96 0.47 -1.78 9.71
CA GLY A 96 1.11 -2.97 9.14
C GLY A 96 1.47 -4.02 10.21
N ALA A 97 1.80 -3.57 11.41
CA ALA A 97 2.18 -4.43 12.53
C ALA A 97 1.01 -5.22 13.15
N ARG A 98 -0.24 -4.82 12.89
CA ARG A 98 -1.43 -5.48 13.47
C ARG A 98 -1.58 -6.90 12.97
N ALA A 99 -1.97 -7.82 13.85
CA ALA A 99 -2.25 -9.21 13.47
C ALA A 99 -3.42 -9.34 12.46
N GLN A 100 -4.34 -8.36 12.44
CA GLN A 100 -5.43 -8.29 11.47
C GLN A 100 -4.97 -7.88 10.07
N THR A 101 -3.81 -7.24 9.93
CA THR A 101 -3.20 -6.94 8.63
C THR A 101 -2.64 -8.22 8.05
N LYS A 102 -3.24 -8.66 6.94
CA LYS A 102 -2.91 -9.91 6.26
C LYS A 102 -2.21 -9.69 4.93
N VAL A 103 -2.41 -8.52 4.31
CA VAL A 103 -1.79 -8.12 3.05
C VAL A 103 -1.23 -6.71 3.19
N ILE A 104 0.00 -6.52 2.74
CA ILE A 104 0.54 -5.19 2.39
C ILE A 104 0.73 -5.17 0.89
N ALA A 105 -0.08 -4.36 0.21
CA ALA A 105 0.09 -4.08 -1.20
C ALA A 105 0.73 -2.71 -1.41
N PHE A 106 1.43 -2.53 -2.52
CA PHE A 106 2.07 -1.25 -2.80
C PHE A 106 2.14 -0.93 -4.30
N THR A 107 2.06 0.37 -4.59
CA THR A 107 2.21 0.98 -5.91
C THR A 107 3.12 2.20 -5.77
N VAL A 108 4.43 1.98 -5.78
CA VAL A 108 5.47 3.00 -5.52
C VAL A 108 6.12 3.52 -6.80
N THR A 109 5.68 3.04 -7.98
CA THR A 109 6.25 3.30 -9.31
C THR A 109 7.71 2.81 -9.45
N GLU A 110 8.25 2.81 -10.67
CA GLU A 110 9.60 2.30 -10.96
C GLU A 110 10.70 3.03 -10.16
N GLY A 111 10.54 4.34 -9.95
CA GLY A 111 11.44 5.16 -9.13
C GLY A 111 11.38 4.83 -7.63
N GLY A 112 10.34 4.13 -7.18
CA GLY A 112 10.18 3.70 -5.79
C GLY A 112 11.02 2.49 -5.40
N TYR A 113 11.63 1.78 -6.36
CA TYR A 113 12.43 0.58 -6.12
C TYR A 113 13.94 0.85 -5.98
N TYR A 114 14.38 2.10 -6.19
CA TYR A 114 15.78 2.50 -6.00
C TYR A 114 16.79 1.55 -6.68
N LEU A 115 16.49 1.13 -7.91
CA LEU A 115 17.35 0.25 -8.70
C LEU A 115 18.23 1.07 -9.64
N ASN A 116 19.51 0.72 -9.71
CA ASN A 116 20.42 1.26 -10.72
C ASN A 116 20.12 0.68 -12.12
N THR A 117 20.84 1.16 -13.14
CA THR A 117 20.71 0.70 -14.54
C THR A 117 21.04 -0.79 -14.73
N SER A 118 21.69 -1.43 -13.77
CA SER A 118 21.96 -2.89 -13.74
C SER A 118 20.93 -3.67 -12.92
N HIS A 119 19.79 -3.05 -12.57
CA HIS A 119 18.71 -3.64 -11.76
C HIS A 119 19.14 -4.11 -10.36
N LYS A 120 20.21 -3.54 -9.81
CA LYS A 120 20.63 -3.76 -8.42
C LYS A 120 20.21 -2.59 -7.55
N LEU A 121 19.95 -2.85 -6.28
CA LEU A 121 19.64 -1.82 -5.31
C LEU A 121 20.78 -0.79 -5.24
N GLU A 122 20.46 0.48 -5.44
CA GLU A 122 21.43 1.57 -5.41
C GLU A 122 21.69 2.00 -3.97
N VAL A 123 22.44 1.18 -3.23
CA VAL A 123 22.69 1.37 -1.78
C VAL A 123 23.35 2.71 -1.41
N ASN A 124 23.97 3.38 -2.38
CA ASN A 124 24.54 4.73 -2.21
C ASN A 124 23.49 5.84 -2.25
N ASN A 125 22.23 5.52 -2.60
CA ASN A 125 21.14 6.48 -2.52
C ASN A 125 20.95 6.93 -1.06
N PRO A 126 20.87 8.23 -0.76
CA PRO A 126 20.76 8.73 0.61
C PRO A 126 19.57 8.18 1.40
N ASP A 127 18.44 7.89 0.75
CA ASP A 127 17.27 7.32 1.42
C ASP A 127 17.52 5.86 1.81
N LEU A 128 18.12 5.06 0.93
CA LEU A 128 18.50 3.69 1.24
C LEU A 128 19.59 3.61 2.29
N ALA A 129 20.61 4.46 2.21
CA ALA A 129 21.64 4.56 3.23
C ALA A 129 21.04 4.95 4.59
N SER A 130 20.04 5.85 4.61
CA SER A 130 19.28 6.17 5.82
C SER A 130 18.57 4.93 6.36
N ASP A 131 17.91 4.14 5.52
CA ASP A 131 17.17 2.94 5.93
C ASP A 131 18.10 1.84 6.47
N LEU A 132 19.26 1.65 5.87
CA LEU A 132 20.29 0.73 6.35
C LEU A 132 20.83 1.10 7.74
N ASN A 133 20.78 2.38 8.10
CA ASN A 133 21.13 2.88 9.44
C ASN A 133 19.92 2.95 10.39
N GLY A 134 18.80 2.33 10.02
CA GLY A 134 17.61 2.27 10.84
C GLY A 134 16.61 3.42 10.62
N GLY A 135 16.64 4.07 9.46
CA GLY A 135 15.54 4.90 8.96
C GLY A 135 14.40 4.09 8.34
N CYS A 136 13.39 4.78 7.83
CA CYS A 136 12.29 4.17 7.06
C CYS A 136 11.75 5.11 5.97
N LYS A 137 12.61 5.64 5.12
CA LYS A 137 12.26 6.57 4.04
C LYS A 137 11.78 5.87 2.78
N THR A 138 12.23 4.64 2.53
CA THR A 138 11.88 3.86 1.35
C THR A 138 10.82 2.82 1.66
N ILE A 139 10.23 2.24 0.61
CA ILE A 139 9.31 1.09 0.75
C ILE A 139 10.00 -0.07 1.50
N TYR A 140 11.29 -0.27 1.29
CA TYR A 140 12.07 -1.30 1.96
C TYR A 140 12.19 -1.02 3.46
N GLY A 141 12.58 0.20 3.85
CA GLY A 141 12.69 0.57 5.26
C GLY A 141 11.36 0.47 6.00
N VAL A 142 10.26 0.92 5.38
CA VAL A 142 8.92 0.80 5.99
C VAL A 142 8.49 -0.64 6.15
N ILE A 143 8.63 -1.48 5.12
CA ILE A 143 8.28 -2.89 5.20
C ILE A 143 9.15 -3.59 6.25
N THR A 144 10.45 -3.33 6.30
CA THR A 144 11.35 -3.87 7.31
C THR A 144 10.87 -3.51 8.71
N ARG A 145 10.52 -2.24 8.96
CA ARG A 145 10.02 -1.81 10.27
C ARG A 145 8.70 -2.45 10.66
N ILE A 146 7.81 -2.65 9.70
CA ILE A 146 6.58 -3.39 9.92
C ILE A 146 6.91 -4.84 10.31
N LEU A 147 7.78 -5.53 9.56
CA LEU A 147 8.12 -6.92 9.83
C LEU A 147 8.83 -7.09 11.19
N GLU A 148 9.75 -6.20 11.54
CA GLU A 148 10.39 -6.16 12.88
C GLU A 148 9.33 -6.03 13.99
N ALA A 149 8.40 -5.09 13.85
CA ALA A 149 7.32 -4.90 14.81
C ALA A 149 6.39 -6.12 14.89
N ARG A 150 6.09 -6.78 13.76
CA ARG A 150 5.29 -8.01 13.74
C ARG A 150 5.99 -9.18 14.42
N MET A 151 7.30 -9.33 14.20
CA MET A 151 8.12 -10.37 14.82
C MET A 151 8.17 -10.18 16.34
N ALA A 152 8.43 -8.95 16.80
CA ALA A 152 8.45 -8.62 18.22
C ALA A 152 7.11 -8.89 18.93
N ASN A 153 5.99 -8.73 18.21
CA ASN A 153 4.64 -8.92 18.74
C ASN A 153 4.00 -10.27 18.39
N ASN A 154 4.73 -11.19 17.73
CA ASN A 154 4.21 -12.46 17.24
C ASN A 154 2.89 -12.33 16.45
N ALA A 155 2.79 -11.32 15.56
CA ALA A 155 1.55 -10.94 14.87
C ALA A 155 1.12 -11.89 13.73
N GLY A 156 1.85 -12.98 13.51
CA GLY A 156 1.56 -14.00 12.51
C GLY A 156 1.94 -13.61 11.07
N PRO A 157 1.64 -14.49 10.10
CA PRO A 157 2.10 -14.35 8.72
C PRO A 157 1.46 -13.14 8.02
N LEU A 158 2.17 -12.65 7.00
CA LEU A 158 1.79 -11.49 6.19
C LEU A 158 2.18 -11.73 4.73
N THR A 159 1.31 -11.36 3.80
CA THR A 159 1.62 -11.34 2.37
C THR A 159 2.08 -9.95 1.95
N LEU A 160 3.18 -9.87 1.21
CA LEU A 160 3.59 -8.66 0.49
C LEU A 160 3.18 -8.80 -0.98
N LEU A 161 2.44 -7.82 -1.51
CA LEU A 161 1.91 -7.83 -2.87
C LEU A 161 2.34 -6.60 -3.67
N ASN A 162 3.16 -6.82 -4.68
CA ASN A 162 3.55 -5.77 -5.62
C ASN A 162 2.44 -5.58 -6.67
N CYS A 163 1.95 -4.35 -6.81
CA CYS A 163 0.92 -3.96 -7.78
C CYS A 163 1.43 -2.95 -8.82
N ASP A 164 2.73 -2.66 -8.88
CA ASP A 164 3.31 -1.80 -9.91
C ASP A 164 3.44 -2.52 -11.25
N ASN A 165 3.38 -1.77 -12.34
CA ASN A 165 3.63 -2.30 -13.68
C ASN A 165 5.14 -2.32 -13.97
N VAL A 166 5.88 -3.21 -13.31
CA VAL A 166 7.30 -3.41 -13.59
C VAL A 166 7.46 -4.70 -14.40
N ARG A 167 8.34 -4.73 -15.39
CA ARG A 167 8.59 -6.00 -16.14
C ARG A 167 9.08 -7.08 -15.16
N HIS A 168 8.35 -8.19 -14.99
CA HIS A 168 8.61 -9.32 -14.06
C HIS A 168 8.30 -9.06 -12.56
N ASN A 169 7.03 -8.94 -12.20
CA ASN A 169 6.59 -8.69 -10.80
C ASN A 169 6.79 -9.86 -9.81
N GLY A 170 6.97 -11.10 -10.29
CA GLY A 170 7.11 -12.29 -9.43
C GLY A 170 8.54 -12.66 -9.02
N GLU A 171 9.52 -12.46 -9.90
CA GLU A 171 10.90 -12.91 -9.65
C GLU A 171 11.75 -11.91 -8.84
N ARG A 172 11.31 -10.64 -8.74
CA ARG A 172 12.07 -9.55 -8.12
C ARG A 172 12.19 -9.63 -6.58
N PHE A 173 11.42 -10.48 -5.92
CA PHE A 173 11.46 -10.65 -4.45
C PHE A 173 12.20 -11.92 -3.98
N HIS A 174 12.60 -12.82 -4.88
CA HIS A 174 13.25 -14.08 -4.50
C HIS A 174 14.78 -13.98 -4.31
N GLY A 175 15.41 -12.82 -4.56
CA GLY A 175 16.86 -12.64 -4.44
C GLY A 175 17.42 -12.50 -3.01
N TRP A 176 16.61 -12.71 -1.98
CA TRP A 176 16.97 -12.48 -0.56
C TRP A 176 17.27 -13.74 0.25
N SER A 177 17.38 -14.90 -0.40
CA SER A 177 17.78 -16.17 0.23
C SER A 177 19.05 -16.75 -0.41
N GLY A 178 20.14 -15.98 -0.38
CA GLY A 178 21.48 -16.39 -0.76
C GLY A 178 22.51 -15.73 0.12
#